data_AF-A0A920KWN6-F1
#
_entry.id   AF-A0A920KWN6-F1
#
_cell.length_a   1.000
_cell.length_b   1.000
_cell.length_c   1.000
_cell.angle_alpha   90.00
_cell.angle_beta   90.00
_cell.angle_gamma   90.00
#
_symmetry.space_group_name_H-M   'P 1'
#
loop_
_entity.id
_entity.type
_entity.pdbx_description
1 polymer ?
#
loop_
_entity_poly.entity_id
_entity_poly.type
_entity_poly.pdbx_seq_one_letter_code
_entity_poly.pdbx_strand_id
1 'polypeptide(L)'
;MSLPITLPLVLAAGFDPIWFGIFLVIMVELAQITPPVGFNLFIIQGLTGTPIMRVAIASAPFFILMCCAAAIITIFPQIALWLPDTLFNK
;
A
#
# COMPACT_ATOMS: atom_id res chain seq x y z
N MET A 1 0.43 4.68 -12.01
CA MET A 1 0.37 4.45 -13.47
C MET A 1 -0.49 3.24 -13.85
N SER A 2 -0.70 2.25 -12.98
CA SER A 2 -1.56 1.08 -13.26
C SER A 2 -3.07 1.36 -13.21
N LEU A 3 -3.51 2.33 -12.39
CA LEU A 3 -4.93 2.57 -12.10
C LEU A 3 -5.85 2.68 -13.33
N PRO A 4 -5.55 3.46 -14.39
CA PRO A 4 -6.45 3.59 -15.55
C PRO A 4 -6.69 2.28 -16.30
N ILE A 5 -5.73 1.35 -16.22
CA ILE A 5 -5.79 0.05 -16.89
C ILE A 5 -6.47 -0.99 -15.97
N THR A 6 -6.19 -0.95 -14.67
CA THR A 6 -6.68 -1.96 -13.72
C THR A 6 -8.10 -1.68 -13.22
N LEU A 7 -8.50 -0.40 -13.11
CA LEU A 7 -9.81 -0.03 -12.57
C LEU A 7 -10.99 -0.59 -13.38
N PRO A 8 -11.02 -0.51 -14.73
CA PRO A 8 -12.10 -1.11 -15.50
C PRO A 8 -12.23 -2.62 -15.28
N LEU A 9 -11.09 -3.32 -15.09
CA LEU A 9 -11.06 -4.76 -14.85
C LEU A 9 -11.64 -5.12 -13.48
N VAL A 10 -11.32 -4.34 -12.45
CA VAL A 10 -11.81 -4.47 -11.08
C VAL A 10 -13.33 -4.26 -11.03
N LEU A 11 -13.81 -3.22 -11.69
CA LEU A 11 -15.24 -2.93 -11.80
C LEU A 11 -15.99 -4.03 -12.56
N ALA A 12 -15.42 -4.54 -13.66
CA ALA A 12 -16.00 -5.64 -14.41
C ALA A 12 -16.05 -6.96 -13.62
N ALA A 13 -15.12 -7.15 -12.69
CA ALA A 13 -15.09 -8.29 -11.77
C ALA A 13 -16.03 -8.12 -10.55
N GLY A 14 -16.74 -6.99 -10.43
CA GLY A 14 -17.71 -6.73 -9.36
C GLY A 14 -17.10 -6.28 -8.03
N PHE A 15 -15.83 -5.89 -8.01
CA PHE A 15 -15.18 -5.37 -6.81
C PHE A 15 -15.50 -3.89 -6.58
N ASP A 16 -15.55 -3.50 -5.31
CA ASP A 16 -15.75 -2.11 -4.93
C ASP A 16 -14.50 -1.26 -5.26
N PRO A 17 -14.65 -0.10 -5.94
CA PRO A 17 -13.53 0.75 -6.32
C PRO A 17 -12.81 1.41 -5.14
N ILE A 18 -13.50 1.64 -4.01
CA ILE A 18 -12.90 2.21 -2.79
C ILE A 18 -11.96 1.19 -2.16
N TRP A 19 -12.41 -0.06 -2.03
CA TRP A 19 -11.56 -1.14 -1.54
C TRP A 19 -10.30 -1.31 -2.41
N PHE A 20 -10.48 -1.32 -3.73
CA PHE A 20 -9.36 -1.44 -4.66
C PHE A 20 -8.42 -0.24 -4.58
N GLY A 21 -8.96 0.98 -4.43
CA GLY A 21 -8.19 2.19 -4.24
C GLY A 21 -7.29 2.11 -3.00
N ILE A 22 -7.85 1.69 -1.86
CA ILE A 22 -7.10 1.53 -0.60
C ILE A 22 -6.02 0.45 -0.75
N PHE A 23 -6.35 -0.69 -1.35
CA PHE A 23 -5.37 -1.74 -1.65
C PHE A 23 -4.22 -1.21 -2.53
N LEU A 24 -4.54 -0.44 -3.57
CA LEU A 24 -3.55 0.13 -4.47
C LEU A 24 -2.65 1.15 -3.76
N VAL A 25 -3.19 1.98 -2.86
CA VAL A 25 -2.41 2.91 -2.04
C VAL A 25 -1.39 2.17 -1.19
N ILE A 26 -1.81 1.08 -0.51
CA ILE A 26 -0.91 0.26 0.31
C ILE A 26 0.23 -0.34 -0.54
N MET A 27 -0.09 -0.80 -1.76
CA MET A 27 0.92 -1.32 -2.69
C MET A 27 1.92 -0.26 -3.14
N VAL A 28 1.47 0.98 -3.34
CA VAL A 28 2.37 2.11 -3.67
C VAL A 28 3.31 2.41 -2.51
N GLU A 29 2.80 2.46 -1.28
CA GLU A 29 3.62 2.70 -0.08
C GLU A 29 4.65 1.57 0.13
N LEU A 30 4.25 0.30 -0.08
CA LEU A 30 5.16 -0.85 -0.05
C LEU A 30 6.31 -0.73 -1.06
N ALA A 31 6.06 -0.14 -2.23
CA ALA A 31 7.11 0.09 -3.22
C ALA A 31 8.12 1.17 -2.76
N GLN A 32 7.69 2.15 -1.96
CA GLN A 32 8.55 3.23 -1.47
C GLN A 32 9.51 2.79 -0.35
N ILE A 33 9.21 1.70 0.35
CA ILE A 33 10.03 1.14 1.43
C ILE A 33 10.92 -0.04 0.98
N THR A 34 10.79 -0.52 -0.27
CA THR A 34 11.58 -1.66 -0.80
C THR A 34 12.70 -1.17 -1.73
N PRO A 35 13.95 -1.67 -1.61
CA PRO A 35 15.05 -1.32 -2.53
C PRO A 35 14.88 -2.02 -3.89
N PRO A 36 14.10 -1.42 -4.80
CA PRO A 36 14.64 -0.85 -6.05
C PRO A 36 14.04 0.54 -6.42
N VAL A 37 12.92 0.94 -5.79
CA VAL A 37 12.27 2.26 -5.93
C VAL A 37 12.55 3.11 -4.70
N GLY A 38 12.32 2.55 -3.51
CA GLY A 38 12.99 2.90 -2.24
C GLY A 38 13.01 4.38 -1.85
N PHE A 39 12.08 5.21 -2.32
CA PHE A 39 12.14 6.67 -2.17
C PHE A 39 12.35 7.11 -0.70
N ASN A 40 11.61 6.51 0.23
CA ASN A 40 11.74 6.82 1.65
C ASN A 40 13.11 6.38 2.21
N LEU A 41 13.65 5.26 1.73
CA LEU A 41 14.99 4.79 2.09
C LEU A 41 16.09 5.71 1.56
N PHE A 42 15.94 6.22 0.33
CA PHE A 42 16.90 7.14 -0.30
C PHE A 42 16.94 8.50 0.43
N ILE A 43 15.78 9.00 0.90
CA ILE A 43 15.73 10.21 1.73
C ILE A 43 16.52 9.99 3.03
N ILE A 44 16.28 8.89 3.73
CA ILE A 44 16.99 8.60 4.99
C ILE A 44 18.49 8.41 4.75
N GLN A 45 18.88 7.73 3.67
CA GLN A 45 20.28 7.62 3.27
C GLN A 45 20.90 9.01 3.04
N GLY A 46 20.20 9.90 2.33
CA GLY A 46 20.68 11.27 2.06
C GLY A 46 20.86 12.12 3.32
N LEU A 47 20.01 11.93 4.33
CA LEU A 47 20.09 12.64 5.61
C LEU A 47 21.15 12.07 6.57
N THR A 48 21.35 10.76 6.55
CA THR A 48 22.17 10.05 7.55
C THR A 48 23.54 9.60 7.04
N GLY A 49 23.75 9.56 5.72
CA GLY A 49 24.94 8.95 5.10
C GLY A 49 25.03 7.43 5.27
N THR A 50 24.02 6.80 5.85
CA THR A 50 24.02 5.35 6.13
C THR A 50 23.75 4.57 4.84
N PRO A 51 24.44 3.44 4.56
CA PRO A 51 24.19 2.63 3.38
C PRO A 51 22.73 2.21 3.26
N ILE A 52 22.14 2.34 2.07
CA ILE A 52 20.72 2.03 1.83
C ILE A 52 20.31 0.64 2.32
N MET A 53 21.17 -0.36 2.17
CA MET A 53 20.88 -1.73 2.59
C MET A 53 20.72 -1.84 4.11
N ARG A 54 21.44 -1.03 4.88
CA ARG A 54 21.31 -0.99 6.33
C ARG A 54 20.01 -0.30 6.75
N VAL A 55 19.62 0.76 6.04
CA VAL A 55 18.31 1.42 6.24
C VAL A 55 17.16 0.48 5.88
N ALA A 56 17.29 -0.26 4.77
CA ALA A 56 16.30 -1.23 4.30
C ALA A 56 16.06 -2.36 5.31
N ILE A 57 17.13 -2.90 5.89
CA ILE A 57 17.04 -3.94 6.93
C ILE A 57 16.40 -3.37 8.19
N ALA A 58 16.75 -2.13 8.57
CA ALA A 58 16.12 -1.46 9.71
C ALA A 58 14.62 -1.20 9.49
N SER A 59 14.19 -0.99 8.25
CA SER A 59 12.77 -0.80 7.89
C SER A 59 12.01 -2.11 7.64
N ALA A 60 12.68 -3.26 7.65
CA ALA A 60 12.05 -4.56 7.40
C ALA A 60 10.86 -4.90 8.33
N PRO A 61 10.87 -4.57 9.64
CA PRO A 61 9.70 -4.79 10.49
C PRO A 61 8.46 -4.02 10.01
N PHE A 62 8.65 -2.79 9.53
CA PHE A 62 7.58 -1.98 8.97
C PHE A 62 7.05 -2.58 7.67
N PHE A 63 7.94 -3.04 6.79
CA PHE A 63 7.55 -3.74 5.56
C PHE A 63 6.64 -4.94 5.85
N ILE A 64 7.00 -5.77 6.84
CA ILE A 64 6.19 -6.93 7.25
C ILE A 64 4.81 -6.48 7.74
N LEU A 65 4.73 -5.45 8.57
CA LEU A 65 3.45 -4.90 9.05
C LEU A 65 2.57 -4.40 7.90
N MET A 66 3.15 -3.75 6.90
CA MET A 66 2.42 -3.29 5.72
C MET A 66 1.92 -4.46 4.85
N CYS A 67 2.72 -5.52 4.70
CA CYS A 67 2.29 -6.74 4.04
C CYS A 67 1.14 -7.42 4.79
N CYS A 68 1.21 -7.48 6.13
CA CYS A 68 0.10 -7.97 6.96
C CYS A 68 -1.16 -7.13 6.78
N ALA A 69 -1.04 -5.79 6.78
CA ALA A 69 -2.15 -4.88 6.55
C ALA A 69 -2.80 -5.10 5.17
N ALA A 70 -1.98 -5.28 4.12
CA ALA A 70 -2.46 -5.61 2.79
C ALA A 70 -3.25 -6.93 2.78
N ALA A 71 -2.70 -7.99 3.38
CA ALA A 71 -3.38 -9.28 3.47
C ALA A 71 -4.70 -9.20 4.24
N ILE A 72 -4.73 -8.46 5.35
CA ILE A 72 -5.94 -8.26 6.16
C ILE A 72 -7.02 -7.54 5.34
N ILE A 73 -6.67 -6.45 4.65
CA ILE A 73 -7.64 -5.70 3.82
C ILE A 73 -8.12 -6.53 2.62
N THR A 74 -7.27 -7.38 2.06
CA THR A 74 -7.66 -8.28 0.98
C THR A 74 -8.66 -9.34 1.44
N ILE A 75 -8.51 -9.89 2.65
CA ILE A 75 -9.41 -10.92 3.21
C ILE A 75 -10.68 -10.29 3.78
N PHE A 76 -10.56 -9.11 4.41
CA PHE A 76 -11.63 -8.40 5.11
C PHE A 76 -11.85 -7.01 4.50
N PRO A 77 -12.46 -6.92 3.30
CA PRO A 77 -12.71 -5.64 2.62
C PRO A 77 -13.57 -4.68 3.45
N GLN A 78 -14.38 -5.20 4.38
CA GLN A 78 -15.23 -4.42 5.27
C GLN A 78 -14.43 -3.44 6.13
N ILE A 79 -13.16 -3.72 6.45
CA ILE A 79 -12.31 -2.78 7.21
C ILE A 79 -12.13 -1.47 6.44
N ALA A 80 -11.99 -1.57 5.12
CA ALA A 80 -11.84 -0.43 4.22
C ALA A 80 -13.17 0.27 3.92
N LEU A 81 -14.27 -0.49 3.89
CA LEU A 81 -15.59 0.00 3.48
C LEU A 81 -16.46 0.48 4.65
N TRP A 82 -16.20 0.01 5.88
CA TRP A 82 -17.03 0.30 7.06
C TRP A 82 -17.22 1.80 7.28
N LEU A 83 -16.15 2.59 7.22
CA LEU A 83 -16.23 4.03 7.43
C LEU A 83 -17.00 4.73 6.28
N PRO A 84 -16.67 4.50 5.00
CA PRO A 84 -17.48 4.98 3.87
C PRO A 84 -18.96 4.61 3.98
N ASP A 85 -19.29 3.35 4.26
CA ASP A 85 -20.67 2.87 4.32
C ASP A 85 -21.44 3.56 5.46
N THR A 86 -20.79 3.73 6.61
CA THR A 86 -21.40 4.41 7.78
C THR A 86 -21.59 5.90 7.53
N LEU A 87 -20.66 6.57 6.85
CA LEU A 87 -20.72 8.01 6.61
C LEU A 87 -21.68 8.38 5.47
N PHE A 88 -21.67 7.60 4.40
CA PHE A 88 -22.46 7.85 3.19
C PHE A 88 -23.77 7.07 3.14
N ASN A 89 -24.06 6.25 4.17
CA ASN A 89 -25.31 5.53 4.39
C ASN A 89 -25.75 4.73 3.15
N LYS A 90 -24.79 3.96 2.60
CA LYS A 90 -24.99 3.04 1.48
C LYS A 90 -25.48 1.68 1.94
#